data_AF-A0AA38UKC0-F1
#
_entry.id   AF-A0AA38UKC0-F1
#
_cell.length_a   1.000
_cell.length_b   1.000
_cell.length_c   1.000
_cell.angle_alpha   90.00
_cell.angle_beta   90.00
_cell.angle_gamma   90.00
#
_symmetry.space_group_name_H-M   'P 1'
#
loop_
_entity.id
_entity.type
_entity.pdbx_description
1 polymer ?
#
loop_
_entity_poly.entity_id
_entity_poly.type
_entity_poly.pdbx_seq_one_letter_code
_entity_poly.pdbx_strand_id
1 'polypeptide(L)'
;MNMERRNRTEVQGTKRARDNAGPASKELPAAKHPRFMPDIIEKLRSRIGPVEVRIHDGLWDLAKHHRYLHLALFTDRNLTFINNHWTSFKSAKVLIGATKTTLPVLKDITDQLGLPDPEVDSTEGLSYPSFQQAVKNYYSFEKECDKNGAEGTRARWTQNHFIFFVNQHNAEAYYHFWKPREYRLRMERQDYDLGFEIGSYEMQWALVEEEARCHFDSTTPKGSYSPHHSSDTDVGRTTKLMLSLIHYHPNLFT
;
A
#
# COMPACT_ATOMS: atom_id res chain seq x y z
N MET A 1 16.50 39.84 45.31
CA MET A 1 16.99 41.15 45.77
C MET A 1 18.49 41.02 45.99
N ASN A 2 19.29 41.73 45.17
CA ASN A 2 20.75 42.00 45.27
C ASN A 2 21.74 40.82 45.30
N MET A 3 22.94 40.87 44.71
CA MET A 3 23.55 41.67 43.64
C MET A 3 24.93 41.03 43.33
N GLU A 4 25.40 41.25 42.11
CA GLU A 4 26.70 40.93 41.48
C GLU A 4 27.98 40.90 42.35
N ARG A 5 29.00 40.16 41.86
CA ARG A 5 30.25 40.78 41.37
C ARG A 5 31.09 39.87 40.45
N ARG A 6 31.40 40.45 39.28
CA ARG A 6 32.39 40.05 38.26
C ARG A 6 33.83 40.18 38.80
N ASN A 7 34.80 39.49 38.21
CA ASN A 7 35.82 40.18 37.40
C ASN A 7 36.84 39.26 36.70
N ARG A 8 37.29 39.81 35.58
CA ARG A 8 38.17 39.36 34.50
C ARG A 8 39.53 40.06 34.68
N THR A 9 40.66 39.43 34.38
CA THR A 9 41.85 40.18 33.92
C THR A 9 42.81 39.30 33.12
N GLU A 10 43.16 39.78 31.93
CA GLU A 10 44.27 39.40 31.06
C GLU A 10 45.61 39.81 31.67
N VAL A 11 46.72 39.15 31.30
CA VAL A 11 48.03 39.82 31.10
C VAL A 11 48.81 39.16 29.96
N GLN A 12 49.28 40.00 29.04
CA GLN A 12 50.17 39.78 27.89
C GLN A 12 51.65 39.63 28.26
N GLY A 13 52.47 39.15 27.31
CA GLY A 13 53.87 39.60 27.14
C GLY A 13 54.87 38.46 26.86
N THR A 14 55.16 38.12 25.60
CA THR A 14 56.26 38.63 24.73
C THR A 14 57.71 38.40 25.21
N LYS A 15 58.48 37.63 24.42
CA LYS A 15 59.78 37.97 23.77
C LYS A 15 60.53 36.69 23.36
N ARG A 16 60.75 36.48 22.04
CA ARG A 16 62.01 36.65 21.27
C ARG A 16 63.01 35.50 21.46
N ALA A 17 63.84 35.08 20.52
CA ALA A 17 63.97 35.17 19.06
C ALA A 17 65.32 34.49 18.73
N ARG A 18 65.45 33.95 17.51
CA ARG A 18 66.65 33.59 16.72
C ARG A 18 66.70 32.12 16.32
N ASP A 19 67.13 31.75 15.12
CA ASP A 19 67.12 32.29 13.75
C ASP A 19 68.00 31.32 12.93
N ASN A 20 67.64 31.17 11.65
CA ASN A 20 68.44 30.65 10.52
C ASN A 20 68.67 29.13 10.44
N ALA A 21 68.48 28.47 9.29
CA ALA A 21 68.64 28.97 7.91
C ALA A 21 67.78 28.22 6.86
N GLY A 22 67.42 28.94 5.80
CA GLY A 22 67.48 28.41 4.42
C GLY A 22 66.16 27.97 3.76
N PRO A 23 65.62 28.72 2.77
CA PRO A 23 64.27 28.55 2.22
C PRO A 23 64.23 27.78 0.88
N ALA A 24 63.17 27.00 0.70
CA ALA A 24 62.72 26.52 -0.61
C ALA A 24 61.68 27.46 -1.22
N SER A 25 61.73 27.55 -2.55
CA SER A 25 61.19 28.57 -3.44
C SER A 25 59.71 28.95 -3.34
N LYS A 26 59.47 30.21 -3.72
CA LYS A 26 58.19 30.85 -3.97
C LYS A 26 57.53 30.43 -5.29
N GLU A 27 56.20 30.57 -5.27
CA GLU A 27 55.30 31.06 -6.33
C GLU A 27 54.81 30.13 -7.46
N LEU A 28 53.53 29.76 -7.27
CA LEU A 28 52.45 29.37 -8.20
C LEU A 28 52.26 30.36 -9.39
N PRO A 29 51.63 29.97 -10.55
CA PRO A 29 50.18 29.72 -10.56
C PRO A 29 49.57 28.70 -11.55
N ALA A 30 48.49 28.08 -11.05
CA ALA A 30 47.20 27.76 -11.66
C ALA A 30 47.12 27.07 -13.04
N ALA A 31 46.72 25.80 -13.03
CA ALA A 31 45.91 25.21 -14.10
C ALA A 31 44.98 24.09 -13.59
N LYS A 32 43.68 24.42 -13.56
CA LYS A 32 42.49 23.63 -13.92
C LYS A 32 42.40 22.15 -13.46
N HIS A 33 41.42 21.92 -12.57
CA HIS A 33 40.82 20.63 -12.22
C HIS A 33 40.72 19.60 -13.36
N PRO A 34 41.20 18.37 -13.14
CA PRO A 34 40.50 17.18 -13.56
C PRO A 34 39.67 16.65 -12.38
N ARG A 35 38.35 16.54 -12.59
CA ARG A 35 37.44 15.89 -11.64
C ARG A 35 37.89 14.44 -11.50
N PHE A 36 38.41 14.08 -10.33
CA PHE A 36 38.47 12.69 -9.90
C PHE A 36 37.03 12.22 -9.74
N MET A 37 36.49 11.50 -10.73
CA MET A 37 35.37 10.60 -10.46
C MET A 37 35.97 9.38 -9.74
N PRO A 38 35.55 9.07 -8.51
CA PRO A 38 35.88 7.76 -7.95
C PRO A 38 35.20 6.68 -8.80
N ASP A 39 35.89 5.55 -8.94
CA ASP A 39 35.44 4.40 -9.71
C ASP A 39 33.96 4.13 -9.45
N ILE A 40 33.19 4.07 -10.53
CA ILE A 40 31.85 3.52 -10.50
C ILE A 40 32.05 2.07 -10.07
N ILE A 41 31.90 1.80 -8.77
CA ILE A 41 31.57 0.47 -8.30
C ILE A 41 30.29 0.15 -9.06
N GLU A 42 30.44 -0.66 -10.09
CA GLU A 42 29.35 -1.34 -10.76
C GLU A 42 28.61 -2.03 -9.63
N LYS A 43 27.56 -1.36 -9.12
CA LYS A 43 26.66 -1.91 -8.13
C LYS A 43 26.24 -3.21 -8.76
N LEU A 44 26.79 -4.30 -8.23
CA LEU A 44 26.36 -5.65 -8.45
C LEU A 44 24.86 -5.56 -8.52
N ARG A 45 24.31 -5.66 -9.74
CA ARG A 45 22.87 -5.68 -9.93
C ARG A 45 22.45 -6.87 -9.09
N SER A 46 21.96 -6.59 -7.89
CA SER A 46 21.34 -7.58 -7.06
C SER A 46 20.33 -8.22 -8.00
N ARG A 47 20.52 -9.52 -8.25
CA ARG A 47 19.47 -10.34 -8.81
C ARG A 47 18.36 -10.26 -7.78
N ILE A 48 17.50 -9.25 -7.90
CA ILE A 48 16.23 -9.19 -7.18
C ILE A 48 15.38 -10.25 -7.88
N GLY A 49 15.59 -11.50 -7.47
CA GLY A 49 14.47 -12.42 -7.45
C GLY A 49 13.37 -11.80 -6.60
N PRO A 50 12.09 -12.12 -6.84
CA PRO A 50 11.00 -11.61 -6.02
C PRO A 50 11.35 -11.91 -4.55
N VAL A 51 11.55 -10.85 -3.76
CA VAL A 51 11.71 -10.99 -2.31
C VAL A 51 10.34 -11.43 -1.82
N GLU A 52 10.22 -12.70 -1.47
CA GLU A 52 9.01 -13.23 -0.87
C GLU A 52 8.80 -12.52 0.48
N VAL A 53 7.79 -11.65 0.55
CA VAL A 53 7.46 -10.92 1.76
C VAL A 53 6.78 -11.90 2.72
N ARG A 54 7.49 -12.25 3.79
CA ARG A 54 6.97 -13.14 4.83
C ARG A 54 5.91 -12.44 5.67
N ILE A 55 4.86 -13.16 6.04
CA ILE A 55 3.84 -12.68 6.96
C ILE A 55 4.32 -12.96 8.39
N HIS A 56 4.27 -11.95 9.25
CA HIS A 56 4.78 -12.07 10.62
C HIS A 56 3.88 -12.98 11.48
N ASP A 57 4.47 -13.82 12.32
CA ASP A 57 3.72 -14.81 13.09
C ASP A 57 2.61 -14.24 13.97
N GLY A 58 2.91 -13.11 14.62
CA GLY A 58 1.93 -12.47 15.47
C GLY A 58 0.74 -11.83 14.74
N LEU A 59 0.74 -11.72 13.41
CA LEU A 59 -0.46 -11.30 12.66
C LEU A 59 -1.56 -12.36 12.74
N TRP A 60 -1.20 -13.65 12.85
CA TRP A 60 -2.17 -14.73 13.08
C TRP A 60 -2.85 -14.59 14.44
N ASP A 61 -2.09 -14.29 15.48
CA ASP A 61 -2.65 -14.11 16.81
C ASP A 61 -3.46 -12.81 16.90
N LEU A 62 -3.07 -11.76 16.18
CA LEU A 62 -3.90 -10.56 16.02
C LEU A 62 -5.24 -10.89 15.36
N ALA A 63 -5.27 -11.67 14.27
CA ALA A 63 -6.53 -12.05 13.62
C ALA A 63 -7.44 -12.95 14.48
N LYS A 64 -6.89 -13.68 15.46
CA LYS A 64 -7.70 -14.42 16.44
C LYS A 64 -8.38 -13.51 17.45
N HIS A 65 -7.80 -12.34 17.72
CA HIS A 65 -8.31 -11.39 18.71
C HIS A 65 -9.13 -10.25 18.08
N HIS A 66 -8.78 -9.84 16.88
CA HIS A 66 -9.45 -8.78 16.13
C HIS A 66 -10.34 -9.39 15.06
N ARG A 67 -11.59 -8.92 15.01
CA ARG A 67 -12.57 -9.39 14.01
C ARG A 67 -12.12 -9.06 12.60
N TYR A 68 -11.49 -7.90 12.43
CA TYR A 68 -11.09 -7.35 11.15
C TYR A 68 -9.61 -6.93 11.18
N LEU A 69 -8.89 -7.29 10.11
CA LEU A 69 -7.60 -6.73 9.79
C LEU A 69 -7.71 -5.97 8.47
N HIS A 70 -7.16 -4.76 8.45
CA HIS A 70 -7.05 -3.97 7.24
C HIS A 70 -6.33 -4.74 6.14
N LEU A 71 -6.94 -4.82 4.96
CA LEU A 71 -6.31 -5.33 3.75
C LEU A 71 -5.02 -4.55 3.46
N ALA A 72 -4.98 -3.25 3.75
CA ALA A 72 -3.78 -2.44 3.53
C ALA A 72 -2.55 -2.90 4.33
N LEU A 73 -2.71 -3.63 5.44
CA LEU A 73 -1.60 -4.24 6.18
C LEU A 73 -0.82 -5.24 5.33
N PHE A 74 -1.47 -5.84 4.35
CA PHE A 74 -0.94 -6.92 3.53
C PHE A 74 -0.21 -6.44 2.27
N THR A 75 0.01 -5.13 2.10
CA THR A 75 0.94 -4.65 1.06
C THR A 75 2.39 -5.03 1.43
N ASP A 76 3.24 -5.28 0.43
CA ASP A 76 4.63 -5.70 0.68
C ASP A 76 5.40 -4.70 1.54
N ARG A 77 5.15 -3.40 1.30
CA ARG A 77 5.71 -2.29 2.07
C ARG A 77 5.30 -2.41 3.54
N ASN A 78 4.02 -2.61 3.83
CA ASN A 78 3.51 -2.61 5.19
C ASN A 78 3.89 -3.89 5.93
N LEU A 79 3.84 -5.06 5.28
CA LEU A 79 4.35 -6.30 5.86
C LEU A 79 5.84 -6.22 6.17
N THR A 80 6.66 -5.65 5.27
CA THR A 80 8.09 -5.42 5.53
C THR A 80 8.30 -4.51 6.74
N PHE A 81 7.53 -3.42 6.84
CA PHE A 81 7.58 -2.54 7.99
C PHE A 81 7.20 -3.26 9.29
N ILE A 82 6.08 -3.99 9.28
CA ILE A 82 5.59 -4.76 10.43
C ILE A 82 6.65 -5.77 10.90
N ASN A 83 7.28 -6.51 9.98
CA ASN A 83 8.34 -7.45 10.32
C ASN A 83 9.54 -6.76 10.98
N ASN A 84 9.97 -5.61 10.47
CA ASN A 84 11.13 -4.88 10.98
C ASN A 84 10.87 -4.16 12.31
N HIS A 85 9.61 -3.85 12.61
CA HIS A 85 9.21 -3.03 13.75
C HIS A 85 8.27 -3.75 14.73
N TRP A 86 8.13 -5.08 14.62
CA TRP A 86 7.16 -5.85 15.41
C TRP A 86 7.25 -5.60 16.93
N THR A 87 8.47 -5.59 17.45
CA THR A 87 8.74 -5.38 18.89
C THR A 87 8.65 -3.92 19.32
N SER A 88 8.55 -2.98 18.39
CA SER A 88 8.47 -1.54 18.66
C SER A 88 7.02 -1.05 18.82
N PHE A 89 6.03 -1.85 18.42
CA PHE A 89 4.62 -1.50 18.61
C PHE A 89 4.22 -1.54 20.08
N LYS A 90 3.33 -0.61 20.47
CA LYS A 90 2.67 -0.69 21.79
C LYS A 90 1.96 -2.02 21.90
N SER A 91 2.14 -2.70 23.03
CA SER A 91 1.59 -4.04 23.24
C SER A 91 0.62 -4.08 24.42
N ALA A 92 -0.38 -4.95 24.33
CA ALA A 92 -1.35 -5.23 25.38
C ALA A 92 -1.42 -6.74 25.65
N LYS A 93 -1.74 -7.10 26.90
CA LYS A 93 -2.05 -8.49 27.24
C LYS A 93 -3.50 -8.78 26.87
N VAL A 94 -3.70 -9.75 26.00
CA VAL A 94 -5.01 -10.20 25.53
C VAL A 94 -5.21 -11.68 25.84
N LEU A 95 -6.46 -12.09 26.01
CA LEU A 95 -6.81 -13.49 26.21
C LEU A 95 -7.14 -14.11 24.84
N ILE A 96 -6.38 -15.12 24.43
CA ILE A 96 -6.62 -15.89 23.20
C ILE A 96 -6.89 -17.34 23.62
N GLY A 97 -8.16 -17.75 23.52
CA GLY A 97 -8.61 -19.00 24.12
C GLY A 97 -8.42 -18.98 25.65
N ALA A 98 -7.60 -19.89 26.16
CA ALA A 98 -7.28 -19.98 27.60
C ALA A 98 -5.93 -19.32 27.97
N THR A 99 -5.19 -18.79 26.99
CA THR A 99 -3.83 -18.29 27.20
C THR A 99 -3.79 -16.76 27.17
N LYS A 100 -3.08 -16.17 28.14
CA LYS A 100 -2.76 -14.73 28.11
C LYS A 100 -1.54 -14.50 27.23
N THR A 101 -1.72 -13.79 26.13
CA THR A 101 -0.67 -13.48 25.15
C THR A 101 -0.46 -11.98 25.10
N THR A 102 0.79 -11.53 25.04
CA THR A 102 1.12 -10.12 24.78
C THR A 102 1.16 -9.91 23.28
N LEU A 103 0.29 -9.05 22.75
CA LEU A 103 0.25 -8.71 21.32
C LEU A 103 0.38 -7.20 21.11
N PRO A 104 0.89 -6.76 19.96
CA PRO A 104 0.75 -5.38 19.52
C PRO A 104 -0.71 -4.92 19.54
N VAL A 105 -0.94 -3.65 19.82
CA VAL A 105 -2.26 -3.03 19.69
C VAL A 105 -2.47 -2.73 18.21
N LEU A 106 -3.50 -3.31 17.58
CA LEU A 106 -3.78 -3.12 16.15
C LEU A 106 -3.85 -1.63 15.76
N LYS A 107 -4.49 -0.80 16.59
CA LYS A 107 -4.55 0.65 16.37
C LYS A 107 -3.16 1.31 16.31
N ASP A 108 -2.21 0.86 17.14
CA ASP A 108 -0.85 1.40 17.11
C ASP A 108 -0.13 1.03 15.81
N ILE A 109 -0.36 -0.18 15.28
CA ILE A 109 0.15 -0.60 13.97
C ILE A 109 -0.44 0.28 12.86
N THR A 110 -1.77 0.43 12.82
CA THR A 110 -2.45 1.22 11.78
C THR A 110 -2.04 2.69 11.83
N ASP A 111 -1.95 3.27 13.03
CA ASP A 111 -1.52 4.67 13.23
C ASP A 111 -0.07 4.88 12.73
N GLN A 112 0.86 3.98 13.05
CA GLN A 112 2.26 4.09 12.60
C GLN A 112 2.42 3.89 11.09
N LEU A 113 1.55 3.10 10.47
CA LEU A 113 1.50 2.93 9.02
C LEU A 113 0.74 4.05 8.29
N GLY A 114 0.06 4.94 9.04
CA GLY A 114 -0.78 5.99 8.47
C GLY A 114 -2.00 5.45 7.72
N LEU A 115 -2.52 4.29 8.14
CA LEU A 115 -3.71 3.71 7.53
C LEU A 115 -4.95 4.47 8.02
N PRO A 116 -5.91 4.76 7.13
CA PRO A 116 -7.13 5.44 7.53
C PRO A 116 -7.99 4.50 8.39
N ASP A 117 -8.81 5.09 9.25
CA ASP A 117 -9.81 4.35 10.01
C ASP A 117 -10.80 3.70 9.03
N PRO A 118 -11.04 2.37 9.08
CA PRO A 118 -11.86 1.69 8.09
C PRO A 118 -13.35 2.03 8.24
N GLU A 119 -13.77 2.56 9.39
CA GLU A 119 -15.12 3.12 9.57
C GLU A 119 -15.28 4.47 8.86
N VAL A 120 -14.17 5.19 8.63
CA VAL A 120 -14.14 6.50 7.96
C VAL A 120 -13.86 6.36 6.47
N ASP A 121 -12.97 5.44 6.10
CA ASP A 121 -12.54 5.20 4.73
C ASP A 121 -12.52 3.69 4.40
N SER A 122 -13.64 3.23 3.85
CA SER A 122 -13.78 1.87 3.30
C SER A 122 -12.79 1.54 2.17
N THR A 123 -12.06 2.53 1.63
CA THR A 123 -11.04 2.31 0.60
C THR A 123 -9.70 1.86 1.16
N GLU A 124 -9.52 1.95 2.48
CA GLU A 124 -8.27 1.66 3.19
C GLU A 124 -7.03 2.35 2.58
N GLY A 125 -7.21 3.43 1.82
CA GLY A 125 -6.15 4.14 1.14
C GLY A 125 -5.43 3.39 0.01
N LEU A 126 -5.97 2.25 -0.49
CA LEU A 126 -5.27 1.43 -1.48
C LEU A 126 -5.46 1.93 -2.93
N SER A 127 -4.37 2.00 -3.69
CA SER A 127 -4.41 2.08 -5.16
C SER A 127 -4.72 0.70 -5.77
N TYR A 128 -5.14 0.61 -7.04
CA TYR A 128 -5.42 -0.69 -7.66
C TYR A 128 -4.21 -1.64 -7.68
N PRO A 129 -2.98 -1.19 -8.05
CA PRO A 129 -1.80 -2.05 -7.94
C PRO A 129 -1.50 -2.50 -6.51
N SER A 130 -1.61 -1.58 -5.53
CA SER A 130 -1.40 -1.91 -4.11
C SER A 130 -2.45 -2.89 -3.60
N PHE A 131 -3.68 -2.79 -4.09
CA PHE A 131 -4.75 -3.71 -3.78
C PHE A 131 -4.47 -5.12 -4.32
N GLN A 132 -4.07 -5.26 -5.57
CA GLN A 132 -3.72 -6.57 -6.13
C GLN A 132 -2.61 -7.26 -5.32
N GLN A 133 -1.59 -6.50 -4.92
CA GLN A 133 -0.53 -6.99 -4.04
C GLN A 133 -1.07 -7.40 -2.66
N ALA A 134 -1.87 -6.53 -2.03
CA ALA A 134 -2.45 -6.80 -0.72
C ALA A 134 -3.35 -8.05 -0.73
N VAL A 135 -4.17 -8.20 -1.78
CA VAL A 135 -5.04 -9.35 -2.01
C VAL A 135 -4.26 -10.66 -2.09
N LYS A 136 -3.15 -10.68 -2.82
CA LYS A 136 -2.31 -11.88 -2.93
C LYS A 136 -1.74 -12.32 -1.58
N ASN A 137 -1.23 -11.37 -0.82
CA ASN A 137 -0.66 -11.64 0.50
C ASN A 137 -1.75 -11.99 1.52
N TYR A 138 -2.90 -11.32 1.46
CA TYR A 138 -4.06 -11.64 2.30
C TYR A 138 -4.63 -13.03 2.02
N TYR A 139 -4.69 -13.46 0.76
CA TYR A 139 -5.07 -14.83 0.43
C TYR A 139 -4.08 -15.84 1.02
N SER A 140 -2.77 -15.57 0.92
CA SER A 140 -1.74 -16.43 1.52
C SER A 140 -1.91 -16.52 3.05
N PHE A 141 -2.20 -15.39 3.69
CA PHE A 141 -2.54 -15.32 5.11
C PHE A 141 -3.76 -16.16 5.49
N GLU A 142 -4.88 -16.00 4.77
CA GLU A 142 -6.11 -16.75 5.04
C GLU A 142 -5.94 -18.25 4.80
N LYS A 143 -5.16 -18.63 3.78
CA LYS A 143 -4.78 -20.02 3.51
C LYS A 143 -4.01 -20.62 4.68
N GLU A 144 -3.12 -19.87 5.32
CA GLU A 144 -2.35 -20.35 6.48
C GLU A 144 -3.16 -20.33 7.79
N CYS A 145 -4.14 -19.43 7.91
CA CYS A 145 -5.08 -19.42 9.04
C CYS A 145 -6.04 -20.61 9.04
N ASP A 146 -6.44 -21.08 7.86
CA ASP A 146 -7.46 -22.11 7.72
C ASP A 146 -6.87 -23.51 7.96
N LYS A 147 -7.55 -24.32 8.78
CA LYS A 147 -7.10 -25.68 9.13
C LYS A 147 -6.97 -26.58 7.91
N ASN A 148 -7.79 -26.33 6.89
CA ASN A 148 -7.77 -27.10 5.65
C ASN A 148 -6.94 -26.43 4.53
N GLY A 149 -6.14 -25.42 4.88
CA GLY A 149 -5.31 -24.72 3.91
C GLY A 149 -6.15 -24.06 2.81
N ALA A 150 -5.77 -24.32 1.55
CA ALA A 150 -6.46 -23.79 0.37
C ALA A 150 -7.90 -24.31 0.21
N GLU A 151 -8.20 -25.51 0.72
CA GLU A 151 -9.55 -26.10 0.67
C GLU A 151 -10.45 -25.58 1.81
N GLY A 152 -9.89 -24.75 2.68
CA GLY A 152 -10.57 -24.05 3.75
C GLY A 152 -11.71 -23.15 3.29
N THR A 153 -12.75 -23.02 4.10
CA THR A 153 -13.90 -22.19 3.77
C THR A 153 -13.53 -20.70 3.71
N ARG A 154 -12.56 -20.26 4.50
CA ARG A 154 -12.06 -18.88 4.47
C ARG A 154 -11.19 -18.66 3.25
N ALA A 155 -10.21 -19.54 3.02
CA ALA A 155 -9.32 -19.47 1.87
C ALA A 155 -10.09 -19.47 0.54
N ARG A 156 -11.06 -20.38 0.37
CA ARG A 156 -11.89 -20.46 -0.84
C ARG A 156 -12.78 -19.23 -1.02
N TRP A 157 -13.37 -18.72 0.06
CA TRP A 157 -14.15 -17.49 -0.03
C TRP A 157 -13.27 -16.31 -0.44
N THR A 158 -12.13 -16.13 0.22
CA THR A 158 -11.17 -15.06 -0.06
C THR A 158 -10.70 -15.12 -1.52
N GLN A 159 -10.36 -16.31 -2.00
CA GLN A 159 -10.00 -16.54 -3.39
C GLN A 159 -11.14 -16.11 -4.33
N ASN A 160 -12.34 -16.64 -4.15
CA ASN A 160 -13.47 -16.36 -5.04
C ASN A 160 -13.88 -14.87 -5.01
N HIS A 161 -13.91 -14.27 -3.82
CA HIS A 161 -14.23 -12.86 -3.59
C HIS A 161 -13.31 -11.95 -4.42
N PHE A 162 -12.00 -12.16 -4.34
CA PHE A 162 -11.05 -11.32 -5.05
C PHE A 162 -10.91 -11.67 -6.53
N ILE A 163 -10.95 -12.96 -6.89
CA ILE A 163 -10.93 -13.42 -8.29
C ILE A 163 -12.12 -12.84 -9.06
N PHE A 164 -13.29 -12.75 -8.44
CA PHE A 164 -14.47 -12.19 -9.10
C PHE A 164 -14.17 -10.79 -9.65
N PHE A 165 -13.65 -9.88 -8.80
CA PHE A 165 -13.42 -8.51 -9.20
C PHE A 165 -12.23 -8.36 -10.16
N VAL A 166 -11.10 -9.00 -9.89
CA VAL A 166 -9.89 -8.86 -10.73
C VAL A 166 -10.11 -9.40 -12.15
N ASN A 167 -11.08 -10.29 -12.35
CA ASN A 167 -11.46 -10.81 -13.67
C ASN A 167 -12.50 -9.97 -14.41
N GLN A 168 -13.04 -8.92 -13.78
CA GLN A 168 -13.98 -8.04 -14.48
C GLN A 168 -13.26 -7.22 -15.55
N HIS A 169 -13.98 -6.98 -16.65
CA HIS A 169 -13.50 -6.02 -17.63
C HIS A 169 -13.43 -4.64 -16.99
N ASN A 170 -12.40 -3.85 -17.31
CA ASN A 170 -12.17 -2.54 -16.72
C ASN A 170 -12.00 -2.52 -15.18
N ALA A 171 -11.63 -3.65 -14.55
CA ALA A 171 -11.46 -3.74 -13.09
C ALA A 171 -10.61 -2.59 -12.51
N GLU A 172 -9.48 -2.26 -13.15
CA GLU A 172 -8.64 -1.12 -12.72
C GLU A 172 -9.38 0.23 -12.78
N ALA A 173 -10.03 0.52 -13.91
CA ALA A 173 -10.74 1.79 -14.11
C ALA A 173 -11.94 1.93 -13.16
N TYR A 174 -12.60 0.81 -12.83
CA TYR A 174 -13.80 0.80 -11.98
C TYR A 174 -13.48 0.56 -10.50
N TYR A 175 -12.20 0.40 -10.16
CA TYR A 175 -11.77 0.05 -8.81
C TYR A 175 -12.28 1.02 -7.74
N HIS A 176 -12.31 2.33 -8.04
CA HIS A 176 -12.82 3.32 -7.10
C HIS A 176 -14.28 3.09 -6.70
N PHE A 177 -15.13 2.64 -7.64
CA PHE A 177 -16.55 2.34 -7.39
C PHE A 177 -16.76 0.96 -6.74
N TRP A 178 -15.84 0.02 -6.99
CA TRP A 178 -15.88 -1.31 -6.39
C TRP A 178 -15.49 -1.31 -4.90
N LYS A 179 -14.49 -0.51 -4.50
CA LYS A 179 -13.92 -0.53 -3.16
C LYS A 179 -14.92 -0.49 -1.99
N PRO A 180 -15.92 0.41 -1.96
CA PRO A 180 -16.88 0.43 -0.86
C PRO A 180 -17.68 -0.87 -0.73
N ARG A 181 -17.99 -1.51 -1.86
CA ARG A 181 -18.73 -2.79 -1.91
C ARG A 181 -17.84 -3.95 -1.49
N GLU A 182 -16.61 -3.96 -1.96
CA GLU A 182 -15.58 -4.93 -1.58
C GLU A 182 -15.41 -4.99 -0.05
N TYR A 183 -15.21 -3.82 0.57
CA TYR A 183 -15.07 -3.70 2.02
C TYR A 183 -16.32 -4.21 2.74
N ARG A 184 -17.52 -3.77 2.31
CA ARG A 184 -18.78 -4.24 2.92
C ARG A 184 -18.92 -5.76 2.84
N LEU A 185 -18.61 -6.38 1.71
CA LEU A 185 -18.68 -7.84 1.53
C LEU A 185 -17.70 -8.58 2.45
N ARG A 186 -16.50 -8.04 2.70
CA ARG A 186 -15.57 -8.58 3.71
C ARG A 186 -16.11 -8.46 5.14
N MET A 187 -16.71 -7.31 5.48
CA MET A 187 -17.32 -7.12 6.79
C MET A 187 -18.49 -8.07 7.01
N GLU A 188 -19.40 -8.19 6.03
CA GLU A 188 -20.52 -9.14 6.06
C GLU A 188 -20.04 -10.59 6.22
N ARG A 189 -18.94 -10.96 5.54
CA ARG A 189 -18.31 -12.27 5.72
C ARG A 189 -17.83 -12.46 7.16
N GLN A 190 -17.17 -11.47 7.75
CA GLN A 190 -16.66 -11.60 9.12
C GLN A 190 -17.76 -11.66 10.17
N ASP A 191 -18.84 -10.89 9.97
CA ASP A 191 -19.92 -10.79 10.95
C ASP A 191 -20.89 -11.98 10.90
N TYR A 192 -21.13 -12.53 9.70
CA TYR A 192 -22.17 -13.53 9.48
C TYR A 192 -21.67 -14.85 8.86
N ASP A 193 -20.38 -14.97 8.57
CA ASP A 193 -19.74 -16.12 7.89
C ASP A 193 -20.43 -16.51 6.57
N LEU A 194 -20.88 -15.51 5.81
CA LEU A 194 -21.59 -15.75 4.55
C LEU A 194 -20.70 -16.41 3.49
N GLY A 195 -21.29 -17.35 2.76
CA GLY A 195 -20.65 -17.98 1.61
C GLY A 195 -20.40 -17.00 0.46
N PHE A 196 -19.59 -17.44 -0.52
CA PHE A 196 -19.47 -16.71 -1.78
C PHE A 196 -20.65 -17.13 -2.66
N GLU A 197 -21.47 -16.16 -3.06
CA GLU A 197 -22.61 -16.39 -3.95
C GLU A 197 -22.45 -15.55 -5.21
N ILE A 198 -22.27 -16.20 -6.36
CA ILE A 198 -21.95 -15.52 -7.61
C ILE A 198 -23.03 -14.50 -8.02
N GLY A 199 -24.32 -14.83 -7.88
CA GLY A 199 -25.42 -13.93 -8.27
C GLY A 199 -25.44 -12.64 -7.45
N SER A 200 -25.10 -12.72 -6.16
CA SER A 200 -24.96 -11.54 -5.31
C SER A 200 -23.81 -10.64 -5.78
N TYR A 201 -22.68 -11.21 -6.22
CA TYR A 201 -21.53 -10.45 -6.74
C TYR A 201 -21.81 -9.84 -8.11
N GLU A 202 -22.46 -10.58 -9.01
CA GLU A 202 -22.91 -10.08 -10.32
C GLU A 202 -23.84 -8.87 -10.16
N MET A 203 -24.78 -8.94 -9.21
CA MET A 203 -25.65 -7.80 -8.88
C MET A 203 -24.84 -6.60 -8.35
N GLN A 204 -23.86 -6.80 -7.47
CA GLN A 204 -23.00 -5.71 -7.01
C GLN A 204 -22.17 -5.10 -8.14
N TRP A 205 -21.68 -5.93 -9.06
CA TRP A 205 -20.90 -5.48 -10.20
C TRP A 205 -21.73 -4.66 -11.18
N ALA A 206 -22.95 -5.08 -11.49
CA ALA A 206 -23.86 -4.30 -12.33
C ALA A 206 -24.11 -2.88 -11.78
N LEU A 207 -24.18 -2.74 -10.45
CA LEU A 207 -24.28 -1.42 -9.81
C LEU A 207 -23.00 -0.59 -9.97
N VAL A 208 -21.83 -1.23 -9.90
CA VAL A 208 -20.53 -0.57 -10.16
C VAL A 208 -20.45 -0.06 -11.59
N GLU A 209 -20.84 -0.87 -12.56
CA GLU A 209 -20.85 -0.48 -13.97
C GLU A 209 -21.76 0.72 -14.22
N GLU A 210 -22.94 0.72 -13.61
CA GLU A 210 -23.90 1.82 -13.73
C GLU A 210 -23.39 3.11 -13.07
N GLU A 211 -22.78 3.02 -11.89
CA GLU A 211 -22.14 4.16 -11.23
C GLU A 211 -20.98 4.73 -12.04
N ALA A 212 -20.11 3.85 -12.55
CA ALA A 212 -19.00 4.21 -13.39
C ALA A 212 -19.49 4.90 -14.67
N ARG A 213 -20.49 4.34 -15.33
CA ARG A 213 -21.11 4.93 -16.54
C ARG A 213 -21.65 6.33 -16.26
N CYS A 214 -22.44 6.50 -15.19
CA CYS A 214 -22.96 7.82 -14.81
C CYS A 214 -21.84 8.83 -14.51
N HIS A 215 -20.75 8.39 -13.88
CA HIS A 215 -19.60 9.24 -13.58
C HIS A 215 -18.85 9.66 -14.85
N PHE A 216 -18.61 8.74 -15.78
CA PHE A 216 -17.90 9.05 -17.03
C PHE A 216 -18.77 9.87 -18.01
N ASP A 217 -20.07 9.62 -18.06
CA ASP A 217 -21.02 10.40 -18.87
C ASP A 217 -21.14 11.86 -18.37
N SER A 218 -21.08 12.08 -17.05
CA SER A 218 -21.18 13.41 -16.44
C SER A 218 -19.87 14.21 -16.49
N THR A 219 -18.72 13.52 -16.60
CA THR A 219 -17.39 14.16 -16.69
C THR A 219 -16.95 14.41 -18.14
N THR A 220 -17.68 13.88 -19.13
CA THR A 220 -17.47 14.22 -20.53
C THR A 220 -18.03 15.63 -20.79
N PRO A 221 -17.21 16.64 -21.14
CA PRO A 221 -17.72 17.96 -21.46
C PRO A 221 -18.69 17.84 -22.63
N LYS A 222 -19.95 18.19 -22.40
CA LYS A 222 -20.92 18.41 -23.48
C LYS A 222 -20.34 19.52 -24.35
N GLY A 223 -19.67 19.15 -25.43
CA GLY A 223 -19.24 20.09 -26.46
C GLY A 223 -20.44 20.97 -26.79
N SER A 224 -20.24 22.28 -26.71
CA SER A 224 -21.23 23.29 -27.05
C SER A 224 -21.63 23.12 -28.52
N TYR A 225 -22.62 22.28 -28.78
CA TYR A 225 -23.29 22.23 -30.07
C TYR A 225 -24.28 23.38 -30.12
N SER A 226 -23.94 24.41 -30.90
CA SER A 226 -24.94 25.31 -31.48
C SER A 226 -25.80 24.52 -32.47
N PRO A 227 -27.14 24.64 -32.43
CA PRO A 227 -28.00 23.91 -33.34
C PRO A 227 -28.02 24.60 -34.70
N HIS A 228 -27.38 24.00 -35.70
CA HIS A 228 -27.78 24.21 -37.08
C HIS A 228 -28.58 23.00 -37.54
N HIS A 229 -29.84 23.27 -37.89
CA HIS A 229 -30.73 22.41 -38.65
C HIS A 229 -29.99 21.72 -39.80
N SER A 230 -30.12 20.39 -39.92
CA SER A 230 -30.78 19.81 -41.09
C SER A 230 -31.13 18.34 -40.86
N SER A 231 -32.17 17.94 -41.58
CA SER A 231 -33.01 16.75 -41.51
C SER A 231 -32.37 15.42 -41.96
N ASP A 232 -32.99 14.35 -41.45
CA ASP A 232 -33.18 13.02 -42.05
C ASP A 232 -31.96 12.20 -42.50
N THR A 233 -31.71 11.07 -41.82
CA THR A 233 -32.23 9.76 -42.26
C THR A 233 -31.88 8.64 -41.27
N ASP A 234 -32.87 7.79 -41.09
CA ASP A 234 -32.91 6.54 -40.34
C ASP A 234 -31.97 5.47 -40.93
N VAL A 235 -31.09 4.88 -40.12
CA VAL A 235 -30.52 3.54 -40.35
C VAL A 235 -30.23 2.88 -39.00
N GLY A 236 -31.00 1.85 -38.68
CA GLY A 236 -30.86 1.06 -37.47
C GLY A 236 -29.48 0.41 -37.28
N ARG A 237 -29.06 0.31 -36.01
CA ARG A 237 -28.09 -0.69 -35.55
C ARG A 237 -28.50 -1.19 -34.17
N THR A 238 -29.07 -2.38 -34.20
CA THR A 238 -28.95 -3.46 -33.21
C THR A 238 -27.75 -3.30 -32.27
N THR A 239 -28.02 -3.12 -30.98
CA THR A 239 -27.06 -3.31 -29.90
C THR A 239 -26.73 -4.80 -29.80
N LYS A 240 -25.73 -5.20 -30.59
CA LYS A 240 -25.11 -6.52 -30.53
C LYS A 240 -24.39 -6.61 -29.18
N LEU A 241 -24.94 -7.42 -28.28
CA LEU A 241 -24.27 -7.98 -27.11
C LEU A 241 -22.86 -8.44 -27.52
N MET A 242 -21.85 -7.65 -27.17
CA MET A 242 -20.46 -8.11 -27.16
C MET A 242 -20.28 -8.91 -25.88
N LEU A 243 -20.63 -10.20 -25.96
CA LEU A 243 -19.95 -11.24 -25.18
C LEU A 243 -18.46 -11.18 -25.56
N SER A 244 -17.71 -10.33 -24.89
CA SER A 244 -16.26 -10.33 -24.99
C SER A 244 -15.73 -11.46 -24.11
N LEU A 245 -14.98 -12.36 -24.76
CA LEU A 245 -14.31 -13.49 -24.15
C LEU A 245 -13.58 -13.09 -22.87
N ILE A 246 -13.93 -13.78 -21.78
CA ILE A 246 -13.19 -13.85 -20.53
C ILE A 246 -11.73 -14.16 -20.88
N HIS A 247 -10.86 -13.14 -20.85
CA HIS A 247 -9.43 -13.36 -20.78
C HIS A 247 -9.11 -13.68 -19.33
N TYR A 248 -8.96 -14.97 -19.07
CA TYR A 248 -8.48 -15.49 -17.80
C TYR A 248 -7.11 -14.85 -17.51
N HIS A 249 -6.98 -14.15 -16.38
CA HIS A 249 -5.67 -13.78 -15.81
C HIS A 249 -5.32 -14.82 -14.72
N PRO A 250 -4.67 -15.96 -15.06
CA PRO A 250 -4.41 -17.05 -14.12
C PRO A 250 -3.41 -16.74 -12.99
N ASN A 251 -2.81 -15.54 -12.95
CA ASN A 251 -1.54 -15.35 -12.25
C ASN A 251 -1.62 -14.60 -10.90
N LEU A 252 -2.82 -14.34 -10.36
CA LEU A 252 -2.94 -13.68 -9.04
C LEU A 252 -2.69 -14.64 -7.87
N PHE A 253 -2.97 -15.93 -8.04
CA PHE A 253 -2.95 -16.92 -6.95
C PHE A 253 -2.19 -18.22 -7.28
N THR A 254 -1.45 -18.25 -8.39
CA THR A 254 -0.54 -19.34 -8.76
C THR A 254 0.88 -19.12 -8.25
#